data_AF-A0A935BY94-F1
#
_entry.id   AF-A0A935BY94-F1
#
_cell.length_a   1.000
_cell.length_b   1.000
_cell.length_c   1.000
_cell.angle_alpha   90.00
_cell.angle_beta   90.00
_cell.angle_gamma   90.00
#
_symmetry.space_group_name_H-M   'P 1'
#
loop_
_entity.id
_entity.type
_entity.pdbx_description
1 polymer ?
#
loop_
_entity_poly.entity_id
_entity_poly.type
_entity_poly.pdbx_seq_one_letter_code
_entity_poly.pdbx_strand_id
1 'polypeptide(L)'
;MHEHDYSQHSHIPNDGWTWYHISFVRSGSTGYVFIDGVLIQSNAVSTDVPATSREFLIGDNTTVGNELVGQIDDLRVTIGTARYTADFDVPTEAYPDANQ
;
A
#
# COMPACT_ATOMS: atom_id res chain seq x y z
N MET A 1 2.70 -38.17 -6.52
CA MET A 1 3.60 -37.03 -6.23
C MET A 1 2.70 -35.81 -6.23
N HIS A 2 2.62 -35.11 -5.11
CA HIS A 2 1.59 -34.11 -4.81
C HIS A 2 1.95 -32.82 -5.56
N GLU A 3 1.15 -32.44 -6.56
CA GLU A 3 1.27 -31.13 -7.19
C GLU A 3 0.76 -30.08 -6.20
N HIS A 4 1.68 -29.21 -5.77
CA HIS A 4 1.31 -27.99 -5.07
C HIS A 4 0.77 -27.01 -6.11
N ASP A 5 -0.55 -26.85 -6.15
CA ASP A 5 -1.17 -25.69 -6.78
C ASP A 5 -0.70 -24.44 -6.03
N TYR A 6 0.25 -23.73 -6.63
CA TYR A 6 0.47 -22.35 -6.27
C TYR A 6 -0.69 -21.55 -6.85
N SER A 7 -1.71 -21.30 -6.02
CA SER A 7 -2.73 -20.28 -6.27
C SER A 7 -2.01 -18.96 -6.52
N GLN A 8 -1.73 -18.66 -7.78
CA GLN A 8 -1.14 -17.40 -8.19
C GLN A 8 -2.14 -16.31 -7.83
N HIS A 9 -1.73 -15.46 -6.89
CA HIS A 9 -2.41 -14.23 -6.58
C HIS A 9 -2.75 -13.51 -7.89
N SER A 10 -4.04 -13.15 -8.05
CA SER A 10 -4.62 -12.50 -9.22
C SER A 10 -3.62 -11.53 -9.84
N HIS A 11 -3.28 -11.77 -11.10
CA HIS A 11 -2.33 -10.97 -11.87
C HIS A 11 -2.79 -9.51 -11.79
N ILE A 12 -2.06 -8.65 -11.08
CA ILE A 12 -2.32 -7.21 -11.05
C ILE A 12 -1.94 -6.66 -12.42
N PRO A 13 -2.91 -6.21 -13.25
CA PRO A 13 -2.58 -5.71 -14.58
C PRO A 13 -1.62 -4.51 -14.52
N ASN A 14 -0.48 -4.60 -15.21
CA ASN A 14 0.46 -3.49 -15.40
C ASN A 14 0.27 -2.89 -16.80
N ASP A 15 -0.94 -2.41 -17.10
CA ASP A 15 -1.26 -1.81 -18.39
C ASP A 15 -0.99 -0.29 -18.46
N GLY A 16 -0.59 0.32 -17.33
CA GLY A 16 -0.24 1.73 -17.23
C GLY A 16 -1.44 2.68 -17.12
N TRP A 17 -2.67 2.17 -17.06
CA TRP A 17 -3.90 2.98 -16.99
C TRP A 17 -4.81 2.62 -15.81
N THR A 18 -4.52 1.52 -15.13
CA THR A 18 -5.32 1.06 -13.99
C THR A 18 -4.89 1.76 -12.68
N TRP A 19 -5.85 2.40 -12.02
CA TRP A 19 -5.69 2.92 -10.67
C TRP A 19 -5.91 1.81 -9.64
N TYR A 20 -5.03 1.76 -8.65
CA TYR A 20 -5.13 0.84 -7.52
C TYR A 20 -5.14 1.61 -6.20
N HIS A 21 -6.01 1.18 -5.28
CA HIS A 21 -5.93 1.66 -3.91
C HIS A 21 -5.03 0.72 -3.09
N ILE A 22 -3.81 1.17 -2.81
CA ILE A 22 -2.82 0.40 -2.05
C ILE A 22 -2.78 0.89 -0.61
N SER A 23 -2.77 -0.04 0.35
CA SER A 23 -2.63 0.30 1.77
C SER A 23 -1.67 -0.63 2.48
N PHE A 24 -0.74 -0.05 3.24
CA PHE A 24 0.04 -0.74 4.27
C PHE A 24 -0.42 -0.28 5.65
N VAL A 25 -0.77 -1.23 6.52
CA VAL A 25 -1.21 -0.95 7.88
C VAL A 25 -0.40 -1.77 8.87
N ARG A 26 0.02 -1.15 9.97
CA ARG A 26 0.63 -1.85 11.10
C ARG A 26 -0.26 -1.76 12.33
N SER A 27 -0.58 -2.91 12.92
CA SER A 27 -1.28 -3.04 14.21
C SER A 27 -0.42 -3.89 15.14
N GLY A 28 0.15 -3.27 16.17
CA GLY A 28 1.13 -3.92 17.05
C GLY A 28 2.34 -4.45 16.27
N SER A 29 2.54 -5.77 16.31
CA SER A 29 3.59 -6.49 15.59
C SER A 29 3.09 -7.15 14.29
N THR A 30 1.90 -6.81 13.81
CA THR A 30 1.37 -7.36 12.55
C THR A 30 1.27 -6.27 11.48
N GLY A 31 1.83 -6.53 10.31
CA GLY A 31 1.69 -5.72 9.10
C GLY A 31 0.69 -6.34 8.14
N TYR A 32 -0.12 -5.50 7.50
CA TYR A 32 -1.16 -5.86 6.54
C TYR A 32 -0.95 -5.07 5.24
N VAL A 33 -1.11 -5.75 4.11
CA VAL A 33 -1.06 -5.15 2.77
C VAL A 33 -2.39 -5.40 2.07
N PHE A 34 -2.97 -4.34 1.52
CA PHE A 34 -4.23 -4.38 0.80
C PHE A 34 -4.07 -3.79 -0.60
N ILE A 35 -4.78 -4.38 -1.56
CA ILE A 35 -4.98 -3.85 -2.92
C ILE A 35 -6.49 -3.82 -3.15
N ASP A 36 -7.01 -2.65 -3.54
CA ASP A 36 -8.43 -2.41 -3.79
C ASP A 36 -9.33 -2.85 -2.63
N GLY A 37 -8.85 -2.66 -1.40
CA GLY A 37 -9.59 -2.96 -0.17
C GLY A 37 -9.49 -4.41 0.29
N VAL A 38 -8.94 -5.31 -0.53
CA VAL A 38 -8.80 -6.74 -0.21
C VAL A 38 -7.46 -7.00 0.49
N LEU A 39 -7.48 -7.78 1.58
CA LEU A 39 -6.29 -8.21 2.30
C LEU A 39 -5.50 -9.22 1.44
N ILE A 40 -4.35 -8.77 0.96
CA ILE A 40 -3.46 -9.57 0.13
C ILE A 40 -2.49 -10.36 1.00
N GLN A 41 -2.00 -9.74 2.08
CA GLN A 41 -1.02 -10.37 2.96
C GLN A 41 -1.05 -9.80 4.38
N SER A 42 -0.85 -10.68 5.36
CA SER A 42 -0.64 -10.31 6.76
C SER A 42 0.54 -11.08 7.36
N ASN A 43 1.53 -10.38 7.91
CA ASN A 43 2.72 -11.01 8.49
C ASN A 43 3.12 -10.35 9.82
N ALA A 44 3.92 -11.06 10.61
CA ALA A 44 4.64 -10.45 11.72
C ALA A 44 5.69 -9.45 11.21
N VAL A 45 5.71 -8.25 11.79
CA VAL A 45 6.72 -7.21 11.61
C VAL A 45 7.46 -7.07 12.93
N SER A 46 8.73 -7.49 12.94
CA SER A 46 9.57 -7.52 14.13
C SER A 46 10.41 -6.26 14.32
N THR A 47 10.51 -5.40 13.31
CA THR A 47 11.34 -4.20 13.31
C THR A 47 10.49 -2.94 13.31
N ASP A 48 10.91 -1.95 14.11
CA ASP A 48 10.34 -0.61 14.06
C ASP A 48 10.94 0.20 12.91
N VAL A 49 10.14 1.15 12.39
CA VAL A 49 10.67 2.15 11.46
C VAL A 49 11.53 3.10 12.29
N PRO A 50 12.85 3.17 12.04
CA PRO A 50 13.73 3.99 12.87
C PRO A 50 13.45 5.47 12.65
N ALA A 51 13.56 6.27 13.72
CA ALA A 51 13.65 7.71 13.58
C ALA A 51 14.93 8.06 12.81
N THR A 52 14.79 8.88 11.77
CA THR A 52 15.90 9.29 10.90
C THR A 52 15.72 10.73 10.46
N SER A 53 16.81 11.39 10.09
CA SER A 53 16.80 12.72 9.47
C SER A 53 16.67 12.66 7.94
N ARG A 54 16.48 11.46 7.37
CA ARG A 54 16.26 11.31 5.92
C ARG A 54 14.92 11.92 5.52
N GLU A 55 14.89 12.44 4.30
CA GLU A 55 13.67 12.97 3.68
C GLU A 55 12.62 11.87 3.51
N PHE A 56 11.35 12.25 3.69
CA PHE A 56 10.22 11.40 3.32
C PHE A 56 9.90 11.62 1.84
N LEU A 57 10.26 10.65 1.02
CA LEU A 57 10.09 10.69 -0.43
C LEU A 57 8.85 9.88 -0.83
N ILE A 58 8.14 10.38 -1.85
CA ILE A 58 6.95 9.76 -2.42
C ILE A 58 7.20 9.59 -3.91
N GLY A 59 7.00 8.37 -4.43
CA GLY A 59 7.26 8.07 -5.83
C GLY A 59 8.74 8.11 -6.22
N ASP A 60 9.65 8.07 -5.25
CA ASP A 60 11.10 8.09 -5.48
C ASP A 60 11.85 7.51 -4.27
N ASN A 61 13.15 7.24 -4.43
CA ASN A 61 14.07 7.00 -3.34
C ASN A 61 15.39 7.76 -3.55
N THR A 62 16.37 7.60 -2.66
CA THR A 62 17.65 8.33 -2.75
C THR A 62 18.60 7.80 -3.84
N THR A 63 18.15 6.85 -4.66
CA THR A 63 18.94 6.17 -5.69
C THR A 63 18.30 6.40 -7.05
N VAL A 64 19.05 7.11 -7.90
CA VAL A 64 18.68 7.45 -9.28
C VAL A 64 18.17 6.22 -10.04
N GLY A 65 17.06 6.38 -10.76
CA GLY A 65 16.46 5.33 -11.59
C GLY A 65 15.40 4.48 -10.89
N ASN A 66 15.07 4.80 -9.63
CA ASN A 66 14.00 4.14 -8.87
C ASN A 66 12.75 5.01 -8.71
N GLU A 67 12.63 6.04 -9.55
CA GLU A 67 11.46 6.90 -9.60
C GLU A 67 10.24 6.08 -10.07
N LEU A 68 9.09 6.33 -9.47
CA LEU A 68 7.83 5.77 -9.93
C LEU A 68 7.51 6.34 -11.31
N VAL A 69 7.36 5.46 -12.29
CA VAL A 69 6.79 5.81 -13.61
C VAL A 69 5.27 5.62 -13.53
N GLY A 70 4.56 6.63 -13.05
CA GLY A 70 3.12 6.57 -12.83
C GLY A 70 2.54 7.83 -12.19
N GLN A 71 1.28 7.76 -11.77
CA GLN A 71 0.62 8.82 -11.03
C GLN A 71 0.28 8.34 -9.61
N ILE A 72 0.27 9.27 -8.66
CA ILE A 72 -0.15 9.06 -7.27
C ILE A 72 -1.24 10.08 -6.99
N ASP A 73 -2.31 9.63 -6.35
CA ASP A 73 -3.36 10.49 -5.83
C ASP A 73 -3.74 10.05 -4.41
N ASP A 74 -4.37 10.94 -3.64
CA ASP A 74 -4.92 10.68 -2.31
C ASP A 74 -3.95 10.05 -1.29
N LEU A 75 -2.68 10.48 -1.31
CA LEU A 75 -1.69 10.01 -0.35
C LEU A 75 -2.09 10.39 1.07
N ARG A 76 -2.16 9.36 1.94
CA ARG A 76 -2.62 9.52 3.33
C ARG A 76 -1.75 8.73 4.30
N VAL A 77 -1.19 9.42 5.29
CA VAL A 77 -0.46 8.82 6.42
C VAL A 77 -1.28 8.98 7.70
N THR A 78 -1.33 7.95 8.55
CA THR A 78 -2.07 8.02 9.82
C THR A 78 -1.30 7.31 10.91
N ILE A 79 -1.14 8.03 12.02
CA ILE A 79 -0.32 7.62 13.17
C ILE A 79 -1.24 7.41 14.37
N GLY A 80 -0.96 6.37 15.15
CA GLY A 80 -1.69 6.07 16.39
C GLY A 80 -2.94 5.21 16.22
N THR A 81 -3.34 4.85 14.99
CA THR A 81 -4.48 3.95 14.75
C THR A 81 -4.28 3.12 13.49
N ALA A 82 -4.49 1.81 13.60
CA ALA A 82 -4.54 0.91 12.46
C ALA A 82 -5.93 1.01 11.81
N ARG A 83 -6.00 1.58 10.59
CA ARG A 83 -7.29 1.79 9.91
C ARG A 83 -7.97 0.51 9.44
N TYR A 84 -7.18 -0.47 9.00
CA TYR A 84 -7.67 -1.70 8.39
C TYR A 84 -6.85 -2.89 8.90
N THR A 85 -7.54 -3.94 9.35
CA THR A 85 -6.95 -5.23 9.75
C THR A 85 -7.68 -6.43 9.10
N ALA A 86 -8.62 -6.13 8.21
CA ALA A 86 -9.40 -7.04 7.39
C ALA A 86 -9.87 -6.25 6.14
N ASP A 87 -10.51 -6.94 5.20
CA ASP A 87 -11.05 -6.32 3.99
C ASP A 87 -11.93 -5.10 4.31
N PHE A 88 -11.90 -4.11 3.43
CA PHE A 88 -12.66 -2.88 3.57
C PHE A 88 -13.11 -2.33 2.22
N ASP A 89 -14.18 -1.54 2.23
CA ASP A 89 -14.63 -0.83 1.05
C ASP A 89 -13.73 0.39 0.79
N VAL A 90 -13.13 0.44 -0.40
CA VAL A 90 -12.32 1.59 -0.82
C VAL A 90 -13.23 2.80 -1.00
N PRO A 91 -12.85 3.99 -0.51
CA PRO A 91 -13.57 5.21 -0.84
C PRO A 91 -13.61 5.39 -2.35
N THR A 92 -14.81 5.37 -2.95
CA THR A 92 -14.99 5.51 -4.40
C THR A 92 -15.08 6.96 -4.86
N GLU A 93 -15.02 7.92 -3.93
CA GLU A 93 -15.06 9.34 -4.24
C GLU A 93 -13.73 9.98 -3.89
N ALA A 94 -13.23 10.81 -4.82
CA ALA A 94 -12.09 11.69 -4.58
C ALA A 94 -12.42 12.60 -3.39
N TYR A 95 -11.42 12.90 -2.55
CA TYR A 95 -11.62 13.93 -1.54
C TYR A 95 -11.93 15.25 -2.25
N PRO A 96 -12.94 16.02 -1.81
CA PRO A 96 -13.32 17.24 -2.51
C PRO A 96 -12.13 18.20 -2.57
N ASP A 97 -11.83 18.69 -3.77
CA ASP A 97 -10.81 19.71 -3.98
C ASP A 97 -11.12 20.90 -3.08
N ALA A 98 -10.16 21.27 -2.22
CA ALA A 98 -10.38 22.35 -1.27
C ALA A 98 -10.52 23.74 -1.93
N ASN A 99 -10.50 23.87 -3.26
CA ASN A 99 -10.68 25.14 -3.97
C ASN A 99 -11.31 24.96 -5.37
N GLN A 100 -12.59 25.30 -5.50
CA GLN A 100 -13.21 25.76 -6.76
C GLN A 100 -13.70 27.20 -6.62
#